data_AF-V9EWE8-F1
#
_entry.id   AF-V9EWE8-F1
#
_cell.length_a   1.000
_cell.length_b   1.000
_cell.length_c   1.000
_cell.angle_alpha   90.00
_cell.angle_beta   90.00
_cell.angle_gamma   90.00
#
_symmetry.space_group_name_H-M   'P 1'
#
loop_
_entity.id
_entity.type
_entity.pdbx_description
1 polymer ?
#
loop_
_entity_poly.entity_id
_entity_poly.type
_entity_poly.pdbx_seq_one_letter_code
_entity_poly.pdbx_strand_id
1 'polypeptide(L)'
;MMETKHVLLYFDVNKTAIMHDPVQGKTLPHILNDLLTERALGRVIDVPGGDSQWVWDGEKALGEGALDAREDDNLVSYGAFLRAKFPLSGDPKIAKEHKHMRKVLRQDFTATGYPGEGLKSEHDELLQHLLLPLTGASEAQLEEVGLSESPYCFIVPAFFRFLEYLQKNEVKFNLIFRTFGDDLHRVAQEFNCFCEGRHPCFPLVKPMDGSDGGVDRRIHLHEMPDGEMPRFGTFLRAEGTTALVMGTFKQPKTVDDAEPLVFYSTQRETVQIVQGLSQIHDLLTRRWRDSQATLALRDFYPYWFRNREDPTAGKLLVLDPTDSAEGVHAMFFDDNILPHDAHIVDARYAHNDSALSFAETRELHLMRVEPLDVIQSETYYIDRFQMSLGRRIRQIS
;
A
#
# COMPACT_ATOMS: atom_id res chain seq x y z
N MET A 1 20.09 25.55 2.66
CA MET A 1 19.28 24.32 2.45
C MET A 1 17.92 24.59 3.04
N MET A 2 16.86 24.68 2.24
CA MET A 2 15.51 24.67 2.82
C MET A 2 15.24 23.26 3.32
N GLU A 3 15.37 23.08 4.62
CA GLU A 3 15.06 21.85 5.33
C GLU A 3 13.56 21.53 5.16
N THR A 4 13.24 20.31 4.73
CA THR A 4 11.84 19.85 4.71
C THR A 4 11.32 19.88 6.14
N LYS A 5 10.34 20.74 6.41
CA LYS A 5 9.83 20.97 7.76
C LYS A 5 8.79 19.94 8.17
N HIS A 6 8.07 19.37 7.20
CA HIS A 6 7.00 18.42 7.44
C HIS A 6 6.78 17.50 6.23
N VAL A 7 6.55 16.21 6.47
CA VAL A 7 6.23 15.26 5.40
C VAL A 7 4.85 14.63 5.59
N LEU A 8 4.12 14.43 4.50
CA LEU A 8 2.86 13.68 4.48
C LEU A 8 3.15 12.31 3.90
N LEU A 9 2.99 11.27 4.71
CA LEU A 9 3.30 9.90 4.34
C LEU A 9 2.00 9.13 4.13
N TYR A 10 1.61 8.95 2.88
CA TYR A 10 0.48 8.12 2.50
C TYR A 10 0.99 6.70 2.25
N PHE A 11 0.43 5.72 2.94
CA PHE A 11 0.78 4.32 2.77
C PHE A 11 -0.45 3.55 2.37
N ASP A 12 -0.40 2.92 1.20
CA ASP A 12 -1.26 1.79 0.99
C ASP A 12 -0.96 0.68 2.02
N VAL A 13 -1.98 -0.11 2.33
CA VAL A 13 -1.87 -1.19 3.30
C VAL A 13 -1.41 -2.48 2.62
N ASN A 14 -2.18 -3.01 1.66
CA ASN A 14 -2.01 -4.37 1.16
C ASN A 14 -0.78 -4.49 0.26
N LYS A 15 0.07 -5.50 0.49
CA LYS A 15 1.36 -5.72 -0.19
C LYS A 15 2.35 -4.55 -0.15
N THR A 16 1.99 -3.50 0.58
CA THR A 16 2.82 -2.34 0.88
C THR A 16 3.28 -2.44 2.33
N ALA A 17 2.39 -2.18 3.29
CA ALA A 17 2.70 -2.30 4.71
C ALA A 17 2.45 -3.72 5.27
N ILE A 18 1.53 -4.50 4.69
CA ILE A 18 1.21 -5.87 5.13
C ILE A 18 1.30 -6.86 3.95
N MET A 19 1.82 -8.06 4.17
CA MET A 19 1.84 -9.12 3.13
C MET A 19 0.60 -10.00 3.22
N HIS A 20 -0.57 -9.36 3.14
CA HIS A 20 -1.87 -9.98 3.32
C HIS A 20 -2.88 -9.48 2.27
N ASP A 21 -3.67 -10.41 1.73
CA ASP A 21 -4.74 -10.13 0.76
C ASP A 21 -5.98 -10.97 1.12
N PRO A 22 -6.83 -10.49 2.05
CA PRO A 22 -7.99 -11.25 2.53
C PRO A 22 -9.05 -11.43 1.44
N VAL A 23 -9.16 -10.48 0.50
CA VAL A 23 -10.13 -10.48 -0.59
C VAL A 23 -9.95 -11.71 -1.49
N GLN A 24 -8.71 -12.18 -1.66
CA GLN A 24 -8.41 -13.35 -2.47
C GLN A 24 -8.35 -14.68 -1.68
N GLY A 25 -8.45 -14.60 -0.35
CA GLY A 25 -8.37 -15.75 0.57
C GLY A 25 -7.03 -16.48 0.46
N LYS A 26 -5.93 -15.74 0.23
CA LYS A 26 -4.59 -16.31 0.04
C LYS A 26 -3.82 -16.28 1.36
N THR A 27 -3.17 -17.41 1.66
CA THR A 27 -2.19 -17.49 2.75
C THR A 27 -0.90 -16.78 2.33
N LEU A 28 -0.07 -16.38 3.29
CA LEU A 28 1.21 -15.72 3.00
C LEU A 28 2.09 -16.53 2.02
N PRO A 29 2.29 -17.86 2.18
CA PRO A 29 3.04 -18.65 1.19
C PRO A 29 2.53 -18.51 -0.25
N HIS A 30 1.21 -18.45 -0.44
CA HIS A 30 0.62 -18.24 -1.77
C HIS A 30 0.89 -16.83 -2.30
N ILE A 31 0.82 -15.81 -1.43
CA ILE A 31 1.13 -14.42 -1.81
C ILE A 31 2.58 -14.31 -2.29
N LEU A 32 3.52 -14.94 -1.58
CA LEU A 32 4.94 -14.91 -1.98
C LEU A 32 5.16 -15.60 -3.33
N ASN A 33 4.51 -16.74 -3.58
CA ASN A 33 4.56 -17.36 -4.89
C ASN A 33 3.96 -16.46 -5.98
N ASP A 34 2.81 -15.84 -5.74
CA ASP A 34 2.23 -14.89 -6.69
C ASP A 34 3.18 -13.74 -7.03
N LEU A 35 3.88 -13.19 -6.04
CA LEU A 35 4.87 -12.12 -6.23
C LEU A 35 6.08 -12.62 -7.03
N LEU A 36 6.62 -13.79 -6.67
CA LEU A 36 7.71 -14.43 -7.43
C LEU A 36 7.31 -14.69 -8.88
N THR A 37 6.06 -15.05 -9.18
CA THR A 37 5.63 -15.27 -10.58
C THR A 37 5.74 -14.01 -11.45
N GLU A 38 5.64 -12.81 -10.87
CA GLU A 38 5.76 -11.57 -11.64
C GLU A 38 7.23 -11.17 -11.87
N ARG A 39 8.16 -11.65 -11.04
CA ARG A 39 9.59 -11.32 -11.10
C ARG A 39 10.47 -12.41 -11.71
N ALA A 40 10.06 -13.67 -11.61
CA ALA A 40 10.77 -14.81 -12.19
C ALA A 40 10.67 -14.79 -13.72
N LEU A 41 11.82 -14.79 -14.40
CA LEU A 41 11.93 -14.72 -15.85
C LEU A 41 12.25 -16.09 -16.46
N GLY A 42 11.80 -16.31 -17.69
CA GLY A 42 12.02 -17.57 -18.39
C GLY A 42 11.66 -17.46 -19.86
N ARG A 43 11.98 -18.51 -20.61
CA ARG A 43 11.73 -18.59 -22.05
C ARG A 43 10.44 -19.38 -22.30
N VAL A 44 9.67 -18.93 -23.29
CA VAL A 44 8.52 -19.70 -23.79
C VAL A 44 9.02 -20.62 -24.90
N ILE A 45 8.75 -21.91 -24.76
CA ILE A 45 9.09 -22.94 -25.74
C ILE A 45 7.79 -23.51 -26.28
N ASP A 46 7.63 -23.42 -27.60
CA ASP A 46 6.54 -24.07 -28.32
C ASP A 46 6.85 -25.56 -28.48
N VAL A 47 5.99 -26.41 -27.93
CA VAL A 47 6.12 -27.86 -28.07
C VAL A 47 5.38 -28.29 -29.34
N PRO A 48 6.03 -28.94 -30.32
CA PRO A 48 5.37 -29.40 -31.53
C PRO A 48 4.19 -30.34 -31.22
N GLY A 49 2.96 -29.91 -31.57
CA GLY A 49 1.74 -30.67 -31.31
C GLY A 49 1.22 -30.58 -29.87
N GLY A 50 1.76 -29.69 -29.04
CA GLY A 50 1.35 -29.47 -27.66
C GLY A 50 1.23 -27.99 -27.29
N ASP A 51 0.94 -27.73 -26.01
CA ASP A 51 0.87 -26.37 -25.47
C ASP A 51 2.27 -25.78 -25.27
N SER A 52 2.39 -24.47 -25.43
CA SER A 52 3.59 -23.74 -25.04
C SER A 52 3.88 -23.90 -23.54
N GLN A 53 5.17 -23.97 -23.23
CA GLN A 53 5.69 -24.14 -21.87
C GLN A 53 6.62 -22.99 -21.54
N TRP A 54 6.57 -22.55 -20.28
CA TRP A 54 7.54 -21.60 -19.75
C TRP A 54 8.63 -22.36 -19.01
N VAL A 55 9.88 -22.06 -19.33
CA VAL A 55 11.05 -22.66 -18.72
C VAL A 55 11.86 -21.55 -18.06
N TRP A 56 12.03 -21.64 -16.75
CA TRP A 56 12.83 -20.72 -15.94
C TRP A 56 14.23 -20.54 -16.54
N ASP A 57 14.74 -19.31 -16.53
CA ASP A 57 16.07 -18.99 -17.05
C ASP A 57 17.22 -19.50 -16.16
N GLY A 58 16.91 -19.96 -14.95
CA GLY A 58 17.88 -20.45 -13.95
C GLY A 58 18.42 -19.36 -13.04
N GLU A 59 17.92 -18.14 -13.18
CA GLU A 59 18.41 -16.98 -12.45
C GLU A 59 17.52 -16.62 -11.27
N LYS A 60 18.14 -16.08 -10.23
CA LYS A 60 17.45 -15.54 -9.05
C LYS A 60 16.38 -14.53 -9.41
N ALA A 61 15.23 -14.61 -8.75
CA ALA A 61 14.19 -13.60 -8.82
C ALA A 61 14.45 -12.47 -7.81
N LEU A 62 15.14 -12.74 -6.70
CA LEU A 62 15.48 -11.76 -5.68
C LEU A 62 16.76 -10.96 -6.02
N GLY A 63 16.93 -9.80 -5.36
CA GLY A 63 18.08 -8.90 -5.51
C GLY A 63 17.82 -7.60 -6.26
N GLU A 64 18.56 -6.53 -5.91
CA GLU A 64 18.41 -5.19 -6.48
C GLU A 64 18.58 -5.18 -8.02
N GLY A 65 17.65 -4.53 -8.73
CA GLY A 65 17.73 -4.38 -10.18
C GLY A 65 17.30 -5.60 -11.00
N ALA A 66 16.76 -6.67 -10.39
CA ALA A 66 16.34 -7.87 -11.12
C ALA A 66 15.34 -7.62 -12.27
N LEU A 67 14.51 -6.56 -12.19
CA LEU A 67 13.58 -6.16 -13.24
C LEU A 67 14.19 -5.17 -14.26
N ASP A 68 14.96 -4.18 -13.81
CA ASP A 68 15.49 -3.12 -14.67
C ASP A 68 16.77 -3.52 -15.43
N ALA A 69 17.46 -4.60 -15.01
CA ALA A 69 18.74 -5.01 -15.57
C ALA A 69 18.64 -6.06 -16.70
N ARG A 70 17.44 -6.54 -17.05
CA ARG A 70 17.27 -7.71 -17.94
C ARG A 70 16.31 -7.43 -19.11
N GLU A 71 16.68 -6.46 -19.94
CA GLU A 71 16.09 -6.29 -21.27
C GLU A 71 16.65 -7.37 -22.23
N ASP A 72 16.29 -8.64 -22.01
CA ASP A 72 16.32 -9.67 -23.07
C ASP A 72 14.89 -9.84 -23.57
N ASP A 73 14.63 -9.39 -24.81
CA ASP A 73 13.31 -9.44 -25.46
C ASP A 73 12.69 -10.85 -25.48
N ASN A 74 13.47 -11.91 -25.25
CA ASN A 74 12.99 -13.29 -25.26
C ASN A 74 12.59 -13.82 -23.88
N LEU A 75 12.83 -13.07 -22.81
CA LEU A 75 12.43 -13.45 -21.45
C LEU A 75 11.08 -12.85 -21.11
N VAL A 76 10.20 -13.68 -20.54
CA VAL A 76 8.90 -13.25 -20.03
C VAL A 76 8.74 -13.72 -18.60
N SER A 77 8.05 -12.93 -17.78
CA SER A 77 7.70 -13.41 -16.44
C SER A 77 6.71 -14.56 -16.50
N TYR A 78 6.75 -15.47 -15.53
CA TYR A 78 5.77 -16.56 -15.48
C TYR A 78 4.33 -16.03 -15.39
N GLY A 79 4.11 -14.94 -14.66
CA GLY A 79 2.83 -14.23 -14.60
C GLY A 79 2.36 -13.73 -15.97
N ALA A 80 3.26 -13.14 -16.78
CA ALA A 80 2.96 -12.70 -18.14
C ALA A 80 2.64 -13.88 -19.06
N PHE A 81 3.40 -14.97 -18.97
CA PHE A 81 3.11 -16.22 -19.69
C PHE A 81 1.72 -16.76 -19.35
N LEU A 82 1.34 -16.82 -18.06
CA LEU A 82 0.02 -17.28 -17.64
C LEU A 82 -1.11 -16.37 -18.14
N ARG A 83 -0.89 -15.06 -18.23
CA ARG A 83 -1.85 -14.11 -18.82
C ARG A 83 -2.03 -14.36 -20.32
N ALA A 84 -0.96 -14.66 -21.04
CA ALA A 84 -1.02 -15.00 -22.46
C ALA A 84 -1.69 -16.37 -22.71
N LYS A 85 -1.34 -17.38 -21.90
CA LYS A 85 -1.88 -18.75 -22.00
C LYS A 85 -3.36 -18.83 -21.61
N PHE A 86 -3.77 -18.07 -20.61
CA PHE A 86 -5.15 -17.99 -20.13
C PHE A 86 -5.65 -16.54 -20.20
N PRO A 87 -6.00 -16.02 -21.38
CA PRO A 87 -6.36 -14.61 -21.56
C PRO A 87 -7.71 -14.24 -20.92
N LEU A 88 -8.03 -12.96 -20.87
CA LEU A 88 -9.38 -12.52 -20.54
C LEU A 88 -10.36 -12.97 -21.65
N SER A 89 -11.57 -13.38 -21.25
CA SER A 89 -12.62 -13.81 -22.16
C SER A 89 -13.91 -13.07 -21.83
N GLY A 90 -14.68 -12.71 -22.87
CA GLY A 90 -16.04 -12.20 -22.70
C GLY A 90 -17.04 -13.28 -22.32
N ASP A 91 -16.70 -14.56 -22.51
CA ASP A 91 -17.52 -15.69 -22.05
C ASP A 91 -17.31 -15.90 -20.53
N PRO A 92 -18.36 -15.78 -19.70
CA PRO A 92 -18.25 -15.90 -18.25
C PRO A 92 -17.69 -17.24 -17.76
N LYS A 93 -17.98 -18.35 -18.47
CA LYS A 93 -17.50 -19.69 -18.09
C LYS A 93 -16.00 -19.81 -18.34
N ILE A 94 -15.55 -19.39 -19.54
CA ILE A 94 -14.13 -19.39 -19.91
C ILE A 94 -13.36 -18.41 -19.02
N ALA A 95 -13.91 -17.21 -18.76
CA ALA A 95 -13.28 -16.23 -17.89
C ALA A 95 -13.07 -16.78 -16.47
N LYS A 96 -14.07 -17.48 -15.92
CA LYS A 96 -13.97 -18.15 -14.62
C LYS A 96 -12.91 -19.26 -14.62
N GLU A 97 -12.88 -20.09 -15.65
CA GLU A 97 -11.91 -21.17 -15.81
C GLU A 97 -10.48 -20.62 -15.93
N HIS A 98 -10.25 -19.66 -16.83
CA HIS A 98 -8.94 -19.01 -16.99
C HIS A 98 -8.47 -18.34 -15.70
N LYS A 99 -9.36 -17.62 -14.99
CA LYS A 99 -9.03 -17.04 -13.69
C LYS A 99 -8.65 -18.11 -12.66
N HIS A 100 -9.37 -19.23 -12.65
CA HIS A 100 -9.07 -20.36 -11.76
C HIS A 100 -7.71 -20.99 -12.09
N MET A 101 -7.42 -21.26 -13.37
CA MET A 101 -6.14 -21.83 -13.81
C MET A 101 -4.96 -20.93 -13.45
N ARG A 102 -5.06 -19.62 -13.71
CA ARG A 102 -4.03 -18.66 -13.29
C ARG A 102 -3.83 -18.67 -11.77
N LYS A 103 -4.90 -18.76 -10.98
CA LYS A 103 -4.80 -18.82 -9.52
C LYS A 103 -4.03 -20.07 -9.08
N VAL A 104 -4.45 -21.26 -9.52
CA VAL A 104 -3.86 -22.54 -9.12
C VAL A 104 -2.38 -22.61 -9.50
N LEU A 105 -2.04 -22.24 -10.75
CA LEU A 105 -0.65 -22.33 -11.24
C LEU A 105 0.31 -21.35 -10.56
N ARG A 106 -0.20 -20.25 -10.01
CA ARG A 106 0.62 -19.31 -9.22
C ARG A 106 0.77 -19.79 -7.78
N GLN A 107 -0.25 -20.38 -7.17
CA GLN A 107 -0.20 -20.82 -5.77
C GLN A 107 0.93 -21.81 -5.48
N ASP A 108 1.16 -22.75 -6.39
CA ASP A 108 2.15 -23.83 -6.23
C ASP A 108 3.41 -23.60 -7.08
N PHE A 109 3.67 -22.36 -7.53
CA PHE A 109 4.72 -22.06 -8.51
C PHE A 109 6.09 -22.66 -8.20
N THR A 110 6.49 -22.65 -6.93
CA THR A 110 7.79 -23.14 -6.42
C THR A 110 7.75 -24.57 -5.90
N ALA A 111 6.61 -25.26 -5.97
CA ALA A 111 6.50 -26.64 -5.53
C ALA A 111 7.27 -27.59 -6.46
N THR A 112 7.62 -28.78 -5.96
CA THR A 112 8.29 -29.82 -6.75
C THR A 112 7.49 -30.17 -8.00
N GLY A 113 8.15 -30.16 -9.16
CA GLY A 113 7.55 -30.44 -10.47
C GLY A 113 6.84 -29.24 -11.11
N TYR A 114 6.83 -28.07 -10.48
CA TYR A 114 6.26 -26.84 -11.04
C TYR A 114 7.35 -25.97 -11.69
N PRO A 115 6.97 -25.05 -12.60
CA PRO A 115 7.96 -24.34 -13.41
C PRO A 115 8.95 -23.48 -12.63
N GLY A 116 8.59 -23.04 -11.42
CA GLY A 116 9.44 -22.24 -10.53
C GLY A 116 10.13 -23.05 -9.43
N GLU A 117 10.19 -24.39 -9.50
CA GLU A 117 10.77 -25.25 -8.45
C GLU A 117 12.16 -24.78 -7.99
N GLY A 118 13.01 -24.32 -8.92
CA GLY A 118 14.35 -23.84 -8.58
C GLY A 118 14.39 -22.57 -7.72
N LEU A 119 13.28 -21.84 -7.64
CA LEU A 119 13.11 -20.65 -6.79
C LEU A 119 12.54 -20.99 -5.40
N LYS A 120 12.39 -22.27 -5.06
CA LYS A 120 11.91 -22.70 -3.74
C LYS A 120 12.75 -22.15 -2.58
N SER A 121 14.07 -22.05 -2.77
CA SER A 121 14.97 -21.49 -1.77
C SER A 121 14.71 -20.00 -1.51
N GLU A 122 14.43 -19.21 -2.55
CA GLU A 122 14.06 -17.79 -2.41
C GLU A 122 12.68 -17.62 -1.78
N HIS A 123 11.72 -18.51 -2.09
CA HIS A 123 10.43 -18.54 -1.42
C HIS A 123 10.56 -18.79 0.10
N ASP A 124 11.39 -19.76 0.48
CA ASP A 124 11.68 -20.06 1.89
C ASP A 124 12.43 -18.92 2.59
N GLU A 125 13.37 -18.28 1.89
CA GLU A 125 14.08 -17.10 2.38
C GLU A 125 13.11 -15.96 2.71
N LEU A 126 12.17 -15.65 1.81
CA LEU A 126 11.13 -14.63 2.05
C LEU A 126 10.23 -14.98 3.26
N LEU A 127 9.84 -16.25 3.39
CA LEU A 127 9.09 -16.70 4.57
C LEU A 127 9.90 -16.51 5.84
N GLN A 128 11.20 -16.82 5.81
CA GLN A 128 12.10 -16.67 6.95
C GLN A 128 12.25 -15.22 7.37
N HIS A 129 12.34 -14.27 6.43
CA HIS A 129 12.36 -12.84 6.72
C HIS A 129 11.08 -12.32 7.37
N LEU A 130 9.94 -12.97 7.10
CA LEU A 130 8.65 -12.62 7.67
C LEU A 130 8.29 -13.42 8.92
N LEU A 131 9.10 -14.40 9.35
CA LEU A 131 8.84 -15.11 10.60
C LEU A 131 8.88 -14.14 11.77
N LEU A 132 7.89 -14.25 12.67
CA LEU A 132 7.93 -13.55 13.94
C LEU A 132 9.21 -13.96 14.68
N PRO A 133 10.04 -13.00 15.11
CA PRO A 133 11.19 -13.30 15.94
C PRO A 133 10.79 -14.09 17.18
N LEU A 134 11.63 -15.04 17.61
CA LEU A 134 11.42 -15.73 18.88
C LEU A 134 11.55 -14.71 20.01
N THR A 135 10.43 -14.46 20.70
CA THR A 135 10.34 -13.56 21.84
C THR A 135 9.90 -14.34 23.09
N GLY A 136 10.05 -13.73 24.26
CA GLY A 136 9.49 -14.27 25.51
C GLY A 136 7.99 -14.01 25.68
N ALA A 137 7.27 -13.58 24.63
CA ALA A 137 5.86 -13.22 24.70
C ALA A 137 4.98 -14.46 24.90
N SER A 138 3.96 -14.34 25.75
CA SER A 138 2.94 -15.36 25.93
C SER A 138 1.92 -15.35 24.78
N GLU A 139 1.19 -16.45 24.60
CA GLU A 139 0.11 -16.56 23.60
C GLU A 139 -0.94 -15.46 23.77
N ALA A 140 -1.30 -15.10 25.01
CA ALA A 140 -2.23 -14.01 25.30
C ALA A 140 -1.70 -12.64 24.84
N GLN A 141 -0.38 -12.41 24.95
CA GLN A 141 0.24 -11.17 24.44
C GLN A 141 0.26 -11.13 22.92
N LEU A 142 0.45 -12.28 22.26
CA LEU A 142 0.36 -12.36 20.81
C LEU A 142 -1.08 -12.16 20.32
N GLU A 143 -2.07 -12.69 21.03
CA GLU A 143 -3.49 -12.50 20.74
C GLU A 143 -3.92 -11.03 20.86
N GLU A 144 -3.47 -10.35 21.92
CA GLU A 144 -3.76 -8.92 22.15
C GLU A 144 -3.27 -8.04 20.98
N VAL A 145 -2.10 -8.36 20.41
CA VAL A 145 -1.49 -7.63 19.30
C VAL A 145 -2.00 -8.11 17.93
N GLY A 146 -2.82 -9.16 17.87
CA GLY A 146 -3.36 -9.72 16.62
C GLY A 146 -2.38 -10.59 15.84
N LEU A 147 -1.37 -11.14 16.53
CA LEU A 147 -0.29 -11.97 15.99
C LEU A 147 -0.40 -13.46 16.34
N SER A 148 -1.43 -13.88 17.08
CA SER A 148 -1.62 -15.29 17.46
C SER A 148 -2.04 -16.20 16.30
N GLU A 149 -2.65 -15.64 15.24
CA GLU A 149 -3.22 -16.42 14.12
C GLU A 149 -2.18 -16.93 13.11
N SER A 150 -0.95 -16.40 13.15
CA SER A 150 0.08 -16.65 12.15
C SER A 150 1.47 -16.61 12.76
N PRO A 151 2.40 -17.49 12.38
CA PRO A 151 3.79 -17.41 12.81
C PRO A 151 4.58 -16.30 12.10
N TYR A 152 3.95 -15.55 11.19
CA TYR A 152 4.57 -14.49 10.40
C TYR A 152 4.10 -13.10 10.85
N CYS A 153 4.97 -12.11 10.70
CA CYS A 153 4.66 -10.69 10.87
C CYS A 153 3.44 -10.30 10.03
N PHE A 154 2.52 -9.54 10.61
CA PHE A 154 1.38 -8.99 9.87
C PHE A 154 1.79 -7.69 9.15
N ILE A 155 2.31 -6.70 9.89
CA ILE A 155 3.02 -5.54 9.34
C ILE A 155 4.50 -5.90 9.08
N VAL A 156 5.01 -5.51 7.91
CA VAL A 156 6.40 -5.81 7.51
C VAL A 156 7.42 -5.08 8.40
N PRO A 157 8.52 -5.74 8.81
CA PRO A 157 9.55 -5.15 9.68
C PRO A 157 10.10 -3.80 9.19
N ALA A 158 10.31 -3.66 7.87
CA ALA A 158 10.82 -2.44 7.25
C ALA A 158 9.96 -1.20 7.56
N PHE A 159 8.65 -1.37 7.75
CA PHE A 159 7.76 -0.26 8.10
C PHE A 159 8.02 0.26 9.53
N PHE A 160 8.19 -0.64 10.51
CA PHE A 160 8.54 -0.23 11.88
C PHE A 160 9.92 0.43 11.94
N ARG A 161 10.91 -0.12 11.23
CA ARG A 161 12.25 0.48 11.13
C ARG A 161 12.23 1.87 10.55
N PHE A 162 11.37 2.11 9.56
CA PHE A 162 11.18 3.44 9.01
C PHE A 162 10.64 4.43 10.04
N LEU A 163 9.66 4.04 10.85
CA LEU A 163 9.12 4.92 11.89
C LEU A 163 10.13 5.18 13.03
N GLU A 164 10.91 4.18 13.43
CA GLU A 164 12.04 4.38 14.35
C GLU A 164 13.06 5.37 13.76
N TYR A 165 13.38 5.24 12.47
CA TYR A 165 14.25 6.18 11.77
C TYR A 165 13.67 7.61 11.79
N LEU A 166 12.38 7.79 11.48
CA LEU A 166 11.76 9.11 11.51
C LEU A 166 11.76 9.72 12.91
N GLN A 167 11.45 8.92 13.95
CA GLN A 167 11.47 9.37 15.35
C GLN A 167 12.89 9.76 15.78
N LYS A 168 13.89 8.92 15.47
CA LYS A 168 15.31 9.15 15.81
C LYS A 168 15.87 10.41 15.15
N ASN A 169 15.43 10.71 13.93
CA ASN A 169 15.85 11.89 13.18
C ASN A 169 14.90 13.09 13.37
N GLU A 170 13.97 13.02 14.32
CA GLU A 170 13.03 14.09 14.66
C GLU A 170 12.25 14.64 13.44
N VAL A 171 11.99 13.78 12.46
CA VAL A 171 11.24 14.15 11.26
C VAL A 171 9.79 14.43 11.67
N LYS A 172 9.27 15.60 11.28
CA LYS A 172 7.85 15.91 11.49
C LYS A 172 7.02 15.34 10.35
N PHE A 173 5.98 14.59 10.68
CA PHE A 173 5.15 13.95 9.66
C PHE A 173 3.69 13.78 10.05
N ASN A 174 2.82 13.66 9.05
CA ASN A 174 1.52 12.99 9.18
C ASN A 174 1.65 11.61 8.54
N LEU A 175 0.99 10.61 9.11
CA LEU A 175 0.94 9.26 8.54
C LEU A 175 -0.50 8.95 8.15
N ILE A 176 -0.74 8.54 6.91
CA ILE A 176 -2.08 8.32 6.39
C ILE A 176 -2.13 6.93 5.77
N PHE A 177 -2.76 5.99 6.48
CA PHE A 177 -3.04 4.67 5.92
C PHE A 177 -4.19 4.75 4.92
N ARG A 178 -4.03 4.06 3.79
CA ARG A 178 -4.94 4.02 2.65
C ARG A 178 -5.22 2.57 2.28
N THR A 179 -6.46 2.25 1.95
CA THR A 179 -6.82 0.95 1.37
C THR A 179 -8.20 1.01 0.75
N PHE A 180 -8.44 0.22 -0.29
CA PHE A 180 -9.80 -0.06 -0.77
C PHE A 180 -10.55 -1.08 0.12
N GLY A 181 -9.80 -1.91 0.85
CA GLY A 181 -10.28 -3.03 1.67
C GLY A 181 -10.78 -2.62 3.06
N ASP A 182 -10.72 -3.56 4.00
CA ASP A 182 -11.19 -3.43 5.39
C ASP A 182 -10.10 -3.75 6.44
N ASP A 183 -8.84 -3.89 6.02
CA ASP A 183 -7.70 -4.26 6.87
C ASP A 183 -7.34 -3.22 7.96
N LEU A 184 -7.87 -1.99 7.90
CA LEU A 184 -7.48 -0.87 8.78
C LEU A 184 -7.69 -1.16 10.27
N HIS A 185 -8.71 -1.94 10.65
CA HIS A 185 -8.91 -2.31 12.06
C HIS A 185 -7.78 -3.20 12.59
N ARG A 186 -7.34 -4.17 11.79
CA ARG A 186 -6.26 -5.08 12.16
C ARG A 186 -4.90 -4.37 12.14
N VAL A 187 -4.68 -3.49 11.16
CA VAL A 187 -3.50 -2.61 11.12
C VAL A 187 -3.45 -1.74 12.37
N ALA A 188 -4.56 -1.13 12.79
CA ALA A 188 -4.63 -0.32 14.00
C ALA A 188 -4.31 -1.11 15.27
N GLN A 189 -4.74 -2.36 15.38
CA GLN A 189 -4.45 -3.22 16.53
C GLN A 189 -2.94 -3.41 16.73
N GLU A 190 -2.23 -3.92 15.72
CA GLU A 190 -0.79 -4.15 15.81
C GLU A 190 -0.01 -2.83 15.92
N PHE A 191 -0.36 -1.85 15.09
CA PHE A 191 0.34 -0.57 15.02
C PHE A 191 0.22 0.25 16.31
N ASN A 192 -0.93 0.24 16.98
CA ASN A 192 -1.10 0.94 18.24
C ASN A 192 -0.27 0.27 19.35
N CYS A 193 -0.18 -1.06 19.37
CA CYS A 193 0.71 -1.77 20.29
C CYS A 193 2.18 -1.40 20.09
N PHE A 194 2.61 -1.21 18.83
CA PHE A 194 3.93 -0.65 18.51
C PHE A 194 4.10 0.77 19.06
N CYS A 195 3.16 1.67 18.80
CA CYS A 195 3.22 3.05 19.29
C CYS A 195 3.29 3.12 20.82
N GLU A 196 2.62 2.21 21.53
CA GLU A 196 2.66 2.13 23.00
C GLU A 196 3.96 1.50 23.53
N GLY A 197 4.86 1.07 22.65
CA GLY A 197 6.11 0.39 23.00
C GLY A 197 5.92 -1.05 23.50
N ARG A 198 4.71 -1.62 23.33
CA ARG A 198 4.33 -2.95 23.83
C ARG A 198 4.47 -4.05 22.78
N HIS A 199 4.82 -3.73 21.54
CA HIS A 199 4.95 -4.71 20.48
C HIS A 199 6.07 -5.72 20.79
N PRO A 200 5.79 -7.03 20.86
CA PRO A 200 6.74 -8.02 21.38
C PRO A 200 8.02 -8.13 20.55
N CYS A 201 7.91 -7.90 19.24
CA CYS A 201 9.04 -8.00 18.29
C CYS A 201 9.70 -6.65 17.98
N PHE A 202 9.01 -5.54 18.26
CA PHE A 202 9.45 -4.19 17.90
C PHE A 202 9.17 -3.23 19.07
N PRO A 203 9.75 -3.48 20.26
CA PRO A 203 9.53 -2.61 21.41
C PRO A 203 10.20 -1.25 21.18
N LEU A 204 9.56 -0.18 21.66
CA LEU A 204 10.11 1.17 21.60
C LEU A 204 10.66 1.58 22.96
N VAL A 205 11.87 2.15 22.96
CA VAL A 205 12.44 2.79 24.16
C VAL A 205 11.66 4.07 24.50
N LYS A 206 11.25 4.82 23.47
CA LYS A 206 10.42 6.01 23.60
C LYS A 206 9.08 5.76 22.88
N PRO A 207 7.99 5.51 23.63
CA PRO A 207 6.67 5.35 23.04
C PRO A 207 6.29 6.53 22.13
N MET A 208 5.45 6.24 21.14
CA MET A 208 4.83 7.19 20.23
C MET A 208 3.32 7.31 20.50
N ASP A 209 2.87 7.09 21.73
CA ASP A 209 1.46 7.13 22.14
C ASP A 209 1.05 8.46 22.81
N GLY A 210 1.99 9.40 22.93
CA GLY A 210 1.81 10.71 23.56
C GLY A 210 1.83 10.69 25.10
N SER A 211 2.03 9.54 25.74
CA SER A 211 2.05 9.42 27.21
C SER A 211 3.20 10.18 27.88
N ASP A 212 4.29 10.42 27.15
CA ASP A 212 5.45 11.21 27.58
C ASP A 212 5.35 12.71 27.25
N GLY A 213 4.17 13.18 26.80
CA GLY A 213 3.96 14.54 26.31
C GLY A 213 4.42 14.75 24.86
N GLY A 214 4.86 13.69 24.17
CA GLY A 214 5.17 13.68 22.76
C GLY A 214 3.94 13.60 21.85
N VAL A 215 4.18 13.26 20.58
CA VAL A 215 3.11 13.09 19.58
C VAL A 215 2.45 11.73 19.75
N ASP A 216 1.12 11.70 19.87
CA ASP A 216 0.33 10.47 19.78
C ASP A 216 0.13 10.06 18.31
N ARG A 217 0.89 9.04 17.89
CA ARG A 217 0.90 8.44 16.56
C ARG A 217 -0.12 7.31 16.40
N ARG A 218 -0.86 6.93 17.43
CA ARG A 218 -1.83 5.83 17.31
C ARG A 218 -2.93 6.15 16.30
N ILE A 219 -3.47 5.09 15.70
CA ILE A 219 -4.66 5.13 14.86
C ILE A 219 -5.89 5.11 15.79
N HIS A 220 -6.71 6.15 15.69
CA HIS A 220 -7.95 6.29 16.47
C HIS A 220 -9.15 5.98 15.57
N LEU A 221 -9.80 4.83 15.80
CA LEU A 221 -10.94 4.32 15.01
C LEU A 221 -12.30 4.45 15.71
N HIS A 222 -12.37 5.22 16.79
CA HIS A 222 -13.57 5.43 17.59
C HIS A 222 -14.00 6.89 17.54
N GLU A 223 -15.23 7.15 17.99
CA GLU A 223 -15.69 8.52 18.22
C GLU A 223 -14.75 9.20 19.22
N MET A 224 -14.19 10.33 18.81
CA MET A 224 -13.34 11.15 19.66
C MET A 224 -14.24 11.94 20.65
N PRO A 225 -13.71 12.40 21.79
CA PRO A 225 -14.46 13.23 22.73
C PRO A 225 -15.16 14.42 22.05
N ASP A 226 -16.29 14.85 22.61
CA ASP A 226 -17.18 15.86 22.02
C ASP A 226 -16.42 17.04 21.37
N GLY A 227 -16.52 17.13 20.05
CA GLY A 227 -15.99 18.24 19.24
C GLY A 227 -14.66 17.97 18.53
N GLU A 228 -13.96 16.85 18.81
CA GLU A 228 -12.76 16.49 18.06
C GLU A 228 -13.08 15.87 16.70
N MET A 229 -12.30 16.25 15.68
CA MET A 229 -12.47 15.70 14.34
C MET A 229 -11.98 14.25 14.30
N PRO A 230 -12.77 13.31 13.75
CA PRO A 230 -12.33 11.91 13.63
C PRO A 230 -11.04 11.81 12.80
N ARG A 231 -10.18 10.86 13.17
CA ARG A 231 -8.93 10.55 12.45
C ARG A 231 -9.07 9.40 11.45
N PHE A 232 -10.27 8.90 11.28
CA PHE A 232 -10.58 7.86 10.32
C PHE A 232 -11.75 8.28 9.44
N GLY A 233 -11.83 7.70 8.25
CA GLY A 233 -12.85 8.09 7.30
C GLY A 233 -12.77 7.34 6.00
N THR A 234 -13.49 7.85 5.01
CA THR A 234 -13.60 7.25 3.71
C THR A 234 -13.68 8.30 2.61
N PHE A 235 -13.03 8.04 1.49
CA PHE A 235 -13.32 8.75 0.26
C PHE A 235 -14.67 8.31 -0.30
N LEU A 236 -15.31 9.23 -1.01
CA LEU A 236 -16.43 9.01 -1.90
C LEU A 236 -16.11 9.76 -3.20
N ARG A 237 -16.24 9.07 -4.33
CA ARG A 237 -16.04 9.64 -5.66
C ARG A 237 -17.21 9.27 -6.56
N ALA A 238 -17.72 10.26 -7.29
CA ALA A 238 -18.76 10.13 -8.30
C ALA A 238 -18.53 11.19 -9.37
N GLU A 239 -19.32 11.19 -10.44
CA GLU A 239 -19.25 12.24 -11.44
C GLU A 239 -19.48 13.63 -10.79
N GLY A 240 -18.53 14.55 -10.97
CA GLY A 240 -18.57 15.89 -10.40
C GLY A 240 -18.47 15.98 -8.87
N THR A 241 -18.33 14.86 -8.15
CA THR A 241 -18.29 14.85 -6.68
C THR A 241 -17.08 14.08 -6.17
N THR A 242 -16.26 14.77 -5.38
CA THR A 242 -15.20 14.15 -4.58
C THR A 242 -15.33 14.63 -3.14
N ALA A 243 -15.48 13.69 -2.22
CA ALA A 243 -15.64 13.98 -0.81
C ALA A 243 -14.78 13.05 0.05
N LEU A 244 -14.33 13.58 1.17
CA LEU A 244 -13.75 12.85 2.28
C LEU A 244 -14.75 12.88 3.44
N VAL A 245 -15.26 11.71 3.81
CA VAL A 245 -16.26 11.52 4.86
C VAL A 245 -15.56 10.96 6.10
N MET A 246 -15.32 11.81 7.09
CA MET A 246 -14.65 11.46 8.35
C MET A 246 -15.66 10.88 9.34
N GLY A 247 -15.22 9.95 10.18
CA GLY A 247 -16.01 9.29 11.23
C GLY A 247 -16.65 7.96 10.82
N THR A 248 -16.39 7.47 9.61
CA THR A 248 -16.94 6.18 9.13
C THR A 248 -16.09 5.54 8.05
N PHE A 249 -16.06 4.20 8.04
CA PHE A 249 -15.56 3.40 6.90
C PHE A 249 -16.69 2.89 6.00
N LYS A 250 -17.95 3.19 6.34
CA LYS A 250 -19.11 2.75 5.56
C LYS A 250 -19.15 3.55 4.26
N GLN A 251 -19.32 2.84 3.16
CA GLN A 251 -19.43 3.37 1.81
C GLN A 251 -20.67 2.77 1.13
N PRO A 252 -21.27 3.46 0.15
CA PRO A 252 -22.25 2.83 -0.73
C PRO A 252 -21.58 1.72 -1.54
N LYS A 253 -22.33 0.65 -1.86
CA LYS A 253 -21.80 -0.51 -2.62
C LYS A 253 -21.63 -0.22 -4.11
N THR A 254 -22.34 0.77 -4.61
CA THR A 254 -22.35 1.22 -6.00
C THR A 254 -22.17 2.73 -6.04
N VAL A 255 -21.72 3.25 -7.17
CA VAL A 255 -21.67 4.69 -7.38
C VAL A 255 -23.05 5.20 -7.75
N ASP A 256 -23.48 6.29 -7.11
CA ASP A 256 -24.65 7.08 -7.46
C ASP A 256 -24.15 8.47 -7.86
N ASP A 257 -24.29 8.85 -9.13
CA ASP A 257 -23.86 10.16 -9.62
C ASP A 257 -24.92 11.25 -9.39
N ALA A 258 -26.18 10.87 -9.17
CA ALA A 258 -27.26 11.84 -8.98
C ALA A 258 -27.29 12.39 -7.55
N GLU A 259 -27.16 11.50 -6.56
CA GLU A 259 -27.13 11.89 -5.15
C GLU A 259 -26.02 11.17 -4.36
N PRO A 260 -24.72 11.38 -4.69
CA PRO A 260 -23.61 10.59 -4.12
C PRO A 260 -23.57 10.58 -2.57
N LEU A 261 -23.97 11.68 -1.94
CA LEU A 261 -23.90 11.88 -0.49
C LEU A 261 -25.16 11.42 0.27
N VAL A 262 -26.23 10.99 -0.44
CA VAL A 262 -27.50 10.59 0.21
C VAL A 262 -27.31 9.42 1.17
N PHE A 263 -26.34 8.54 0.87
CA PHE A 263 -25.95 7.40 1.71
C PHE A 263 -25.62 7.81 3.15
N TYR A 264 -25.07 9.00 3.36
CA TYR A 264 -24.66 9.52 4.67
C TYR A 264 -25.73 10.39 5.35
N SER A 265 -26.90 10.59 4.74
CA SER A 265 -27.95 11.46 5.25
C SER A 265 -28.43 11.10 6.67
N THR A 266 -28.41 9.81 7.02
CA THR A 266 -28.80 9.29 8.34
C THR A 266 -27.70 9.35 9.39
N GLN A 267 -26.47 9.69 9.00
CA GLN A 267 -25.29 9.76 9.87
C GLN A 267 -24.75 11.20 9.99
N ARG A 268 -25.53 12.21 9.58
CA ARG A 268 -25.09 13.63 9.52
C ARG A 268 -24.58 14.20 10.84
N GLU A 269 -25.00 13.62 11.97
CA GLU A 269 -24.57 14.04 13.31
C GLU A 269 -23.23 13.39 13.72
N THR A 270 -22.85 12.27 13.10
CA THR A 270 -21.66 11.47 13.47
C THR A 270 -20.54 11.53 12.43
N VAL A 271 -20.85 11.95 11.19
CA VAL A 271 -19.85 12.08 10.11
C VAL A 271 -19.60 13.53 9.74
N GLN A 272 -18.37 13.84 9.35
CA GLN A 272 -17.99 15.14 8.81
C GLN A 272 -17.63 14.99 7.34
N ILE A 273 -18.33 15.71 6.47
CA ILE A 273 -18.16 15.62 5.01
C ILE A 273 -17.38 16.83 4.52
N VAL A 274 -16.19 16.58 3.99
CA VAL A 274 -15.34 17.58 3.34
C VAL A 274 -15.37 17.35 1.84
N GLN A 275 -15.88 18.31 1.07
CA GLN A 275 -16.05 18.21 -0.37
C GLN A 275 -15.08 19.14 -1.10
N GLY A 276 -14.58 18.70 -2.25
CA GLY A 276 -13.67 19.49 -3.09
C GLY A 276 -12.20 19.31 -2.72
N LEU A 277 -11.34 19.35 -3.73
CA LEU A 277 -9.93 18.99 -3.61
C LEU A 277 -9.17 19.97 -2.72
N SER A 278 -9.45 21.28 -2.84
CA SER A 278 -8.88 22.31 -1.96
C SER A 278 -9.20 22.05 -0.48
N GLN A 279 -10.46 21.77 -0.13
CA GLN A 279 -10.84 21.54 1.27
C GLN A 279 -10.29 20.21 1.79
N ILE A 280 -10.23 19.18 0.94
CA ILE A 280 -9.61 17.89 1.29
C ILE A 280 -8.11 18.06 1.52
N HIS A 281 -7.42 18.82 0.68
CA HIS A 281 -5.99 19.14 0.87
C HIS A 281 -5.76 19.90 2.16
N ASP A 282 -6.51 20.99 2.41
CA ASP A 282 -6.38 21.77 3.65
C ASP A 282 -6.60 20.90 4.89
N LEU A 283 -7.58 20.00 4.84
CA LEU A 283 -7.81 19.04 5.92
C LEU A 283 -6.61 18.10 6.11
N LEU A 284 -6.14 17.41 5.07
CA LEU A 284 -5.09 16.39 5.22
C LEU A 284 -3.70 16.99 5.49
N THR A 285 -3.43 18.19 4.95
CA THR A 285 -2.12 18.83 4.96
C THR A 285 -1.96 19.85 6.08
N ARG A 286 -2.98 20.68 6.34
CA ARG A 286 -2.86 21.83 7.26
C ARG A 286 -3.45 21.53 8.63
N ARG A 287 -4.67 20.98 8.70
CA ARG A 287 -5.39 20.73 9.98
C ARG A 287 -4.60 19.87 10.96
N TRP A 288 -3.89 18.87 10.44
CA TRP A 288 -3.18 17.86 11.24
C TRP A 288 -1.68 18.11 11.36
N ARG A 289 -1.16 19.20 10.79
CA ARG A 289 0.29 19.45 10.69
C ARG A 289 0.94 19.56 12.06
N ASP A 290 0.39 20.38 12.95
CA ASP A 290 0.99 20.62 14.26
C ASP A 290 0.87 19.41 15.19
N SER A 291 -0.26 18.69 15.11
CA SER A 291 -0.50 17.48 15.89
C SER A 291 0.12 16.23 15.29
N GLN A 292 0.65 16.30 14.06
CA GLN A 292 1.36 15.21 13.41
C GLN A 292 0.55 13.90 13.37
N ALA A 293 -0.76 14.04 13.11
CA ALA A 293 -1.71 12.96 13.32
C ALA A 293 -1.50 11.77 12.38
N THR A 294 -1.83 10.59 12.89
CA THR A 294 -2.03 9.39 12.08
C THR A 294 -3.50 9.26 11.71
N LEU A 295 -3.76 9.07 10.42
CA LEU A 295 -5.09 8.89 9.84
C LEU A 295 -5.25 7.51 9.21
N ALA A 296 -6.47 6.99 9.20
CA ALA A 296 -6.83 5.75 8.52
C ALA A 296 -8.01 6.01 7.58
N LEU A 297 -7.77 5.95 6.27
CA LEU A 297 -8.75 6.34 5.26
C LEU A 297 -9.02 5.19 4.29
N ARG A 298 -10.30 4.89 4.10
CA ARG A 298 -10.74 3.91 3.10
C ARG A 298 -11.00 4.58 1.75
N ASP A 299 -10.39 4.08 0.70
CA ASP A 299 -10.59 4.50 -0.69
C ASP A 299 -11.87 3.90 -1.29
N PHE A 300 -12.43 4.58 -2.31
CA PHE A 300 -13.74 4.22 -2.85
C PHE A 300 -13.64 3.29 -4.07
N TYR A 301 -13.55 1.98 -3.80
CA TYR A 301 -13.38 0.94 -4.83
C TYR A 301 -14.48 0.94 -5.92
N PRO A 302 -15.78 1.13 -5.61
CA PRO A 302 -16.82 1.11 -6.63
C PRO A 302 -16.60 2.11 -7.78
N TYR A 303 -16.04 3.29 -7.47
CA TYR A 303 -15.73 4.29 -8.50
C TYR A 303 -14.53 3.88 -9.36
N TRP A 304 -13.44 3.41 -8.73
CA TRP A 304 -12.27 2.94 -9.46
C TRP A 304 -12.62 1.76 -10.38
N PHE A 305 -13.34 0.77 -9.86
CA PHE A 305 -13.79 -0.40 -10.62
C PHE A 305 -14.71 -0.03 -11.79
N ARG A 306 -15.70 0.86 -11.57
CA ARG A 306 -16.61 1.34 -12.63
C ARG A 306 -15.85 2.01 -13.78
N ASN A 307 -14.77 2.72 -13.45
CA ASN A 307 -13.91 3.39 -14.41
C ASN A 307 -12.77 2.50 -14.93
N ARG A 308 -12.96 1.17 -14.90
CA ARG A 308 -12.01 0.17 -15.46
C ARG A 308 -10.62 0.23 -14.82
N GLU A 309 -10.57 0.56 -13.54
CA GLU A 309 -9.33 0.64 -12.77
C GLU A 309 -8.35 1.69 -13.33
N ASP A 310 -8.86 2.71 -14.03
CA ASP A 310 -8.05 3.82 -14.54
C ASP A 310 -7.41 4.64 -13.39
N PRO A 311 -6.13 5.05 -13.51
CA PRO A 311 -5.44 5.81 -12.47
C PRO A 311 -6.19 7.08 -12.07
N THR A 312 -6.86 7.77 -13.01
CA THR A 312 -7.60 9.02 -12.74
C THR A 312 -8.86 8.81 -11.89
N ALA A 313 -9.25 7.56 -11.66
CA ALA A 313 -10.34 7.16 -10.79
C ALA A 313 -9.87 6.43 -9.52
N GLY A 314 -8.55 6.26 -9.36
CA GLY A 314 -7.93 5.55 -8.25
C GLY A 314 -7.88 6.37 -6.94
N LYS A 315 -6.88 6.06 -6.11
CA LYS A 315 -6.66 6.70 -4.81
C LYS A 315 -6.24 8.14 -5.01
N LEU A 316 -7.01 9.07 -4.47
CA LEU A 316 -6.74 10.50 -4.65
C LEU A 316 -5.54 10.95 -3.80
N LEU A 317 -4.55 11.54 -4.47
CA LEU A 317 -3.49 12.35 -3.88
C LEU A 317 -3.67 13.81 -4.35
N VAL A 318 -3.92 14.70 -3.40
CA VAL A 318 -4.07 16.13 -3.71
C VAL A 318 -2.78 16.87 -3.33
N LEU A 319 -2.26 17.67 -4.25
CA LEU A 319 -1.02 18.44 -4.07
C LEU A 319 -1.28 19.94 -4.29
N ASP A 320 -0.59 20.78 -3.54
CA ASP A 320 -0.61 22.24 -3.77
C ASP A 320 0.81 22.73 -4.09
N PRO A 321 1.03 23.48 -5.19
CA PRO A 321 2.35 24.04 -5.52
C PRO A 321 2.96 24.90 -4.39
N THR A 322 2.13 25.51 -3.54
CA THR A 322 2.56 26.33 -2.42
C THR A 322 3.14 25.50 -1.25
N ASP A 323 2.83 24.21 -1.17
CA ASP A 323 3.34 23.30 -0.13
C ASP A 323 4.87 23.27 -0.11
N SER A 324 5.48 23.26 -1.29
CA SER A 324 6.94 23.20 -1.42
C SER A 324 7.62 24.40 -0.75
N ALA A 325 7.07 25.59 -0.96
CA ALA A 325 7.53 26.85 -0.36
C ALA A 325 7.29 26.90 1.15
N GLU A 326 6.25 26.22 1.65
CA GLU A 326 5.99 26.05 3.08
C GLU A 326 6.89 24.99 3.75
N GLY A 327 7.69 24.27 2.97
CA GLY A 327 8.53 23.18 3.46
C GLY A 327 7.77 21.88 3.71
N VAL A 328 6.64 21.68 3.04
CA VAL A 328 5.84 20.45 3.06
C VAL A 328 6.18 19.57 1.86
N HIS A 329 6.16 18.25 2.06
CA HIS A 329 6.36 17.27 1.00
C HIS A 329 5.50 16.03 1.20
N ALA A 330 4.74 15.64 0.19
CA ALA A 330 3.91 14.43 0.23
C ALA A 330 4.58 13.27 -0.50
N MET A 331 4.49 12.07 0.07
CA MET A 331 4.93 10.81 -0.53
C MET A 331 3.81 9.77 -0.38
N PHE A 332 3.46 9.08 -1.47
CA PHE A 332 2.46 8.04 -1.53
C PHE A 332 3.12 6.72 -1.93
N PHE A 333 3.13 5.77 -1.00
CA PHE A 333 3.71 4.44 -1.15
C PHE A 333 2.62 3.44 -1.51
N ASP A 334 2.76 2.75 -2.64
CA ASP A 334 1.79 1.75 -3.11
C ASP A 334 2.48 0.73 -4.04
N ASP A 335 2.17 -0.56 -3.88
CA ASP A 335 2.73 -1.64 -4.68
C ASP A 335 2.19 -1.68 -6.11
N ASN A 336 1.01 -1.11 -6.34
CA ASN A 336 0.37 -1.10 -7.64
C ASN A 336 0.81 0.07 -8.52
N ILE A 337 1.67 0.97 -8.06
CA ILE A 337 2.34 1.96 -8.94
C ILE A 337 3.34 1.21 -9.81
N LEU A 338 3.26 1.40 -11.13
CA LEU A 338 4.10 0.71 -12.11
C LEU A 338 5.34 1.56 -12.48
N PRO A 339 6.38 0.98 -13.11
CA PRO A 339 7.58 1.74 -13.51
C PRO A 339 7.32 2.97 -14.39
N HIS A 340 6.25 2.92 -15.20
CA HIS A 340 5.93 3.91 -16.23
C HIS A 340 4.48 4.42 -16.15
N ASP A 341 3.73 4.01 -15.13
CA ASP A 341 2.32 4.37 -14.97
C ASP A 341 1.97 4.49 -13.48
N ALA A 342 1.19 5.50 -13.12
CA ALA A 342 0.68 5.65 -11.77
C ALA A 342 -0.26 4.49 -11.38
N HIS A 343 -0.98 3.94 -12.36
CA HIS A 343 -1.90 2.78 -12.33
C HIS A 343 -3.05 2.86 -11.30
N ILE A 344 -2.77 3.21 -10.05
CA ILE A 344 -3.71 3.23 -8.93
C ILE A 344 -3.87 4.60 -8.27
N VAL A 345 -2.95 5.55 -8.46
CA VAL A 345 -2.98 6.86 -7.79
C VAL A 345 -3.41 7.98 -8.75
N ASP A 346 -4.42 8.73 -8.34
CA ASP A 346 -4.92 9.93 -9.02
C ASP A 346 -4.31 11.18 -8.37
N ALA A 347 -3.21 11.68 -8.94
CA ALA A 347 -2.53 12.88 -8.45
C ALA A 347 -3.14 14.14 -9.09
N ARG A 348 -3.66 15.06 -8.27
CA ARG A 348 -4.32 16.30 -8.74
C ARG A 348 -3.88 17.54 -7.99
N TYR A 349 -3.91 18.69 -8.67
CA TYR A 349 -3.73 19.98 -8.03
C TYR A 349 -4.96 20.40 -7.22
N ALA A 350 -4.74 20.87 -6.00
CA ALA A 350 -5.79 21.26 -5.06
C ALA A 350 -6.68 22.42 -5.55
N HIS A 351 -6.10 23.35 -6.31
CA HIS A 351 -6.72 24.64 -6.65
C HIS A 351 -7.52 24.63 -7.95
N ASN A 352 -7.33 23.63 -8.82
CA ASN A 352 -7.94 23.59 -10.15
C ASN A 352 -8.28 22.18 -10.67
N ASP A 353 -8.12 21.16 -9.83
CA ASP A 353 -8.46 19.75 -10.10
C ASP A 353 -7.73 19.09 -11.28
N SER A 354 -6.75 19.79 -11.88
CA SER A 354 -5.98 19.28 -13.01
C SER A 354 -5.05 18.14 -12.57
N ALA A 355 -4.98 17.10 -13.39
CA ALA A 355 -4.15 15.94 -13.13
C ALA A 355 -2.67 16.28 -13.31
N LEU A 356 -1.83 15.80 -12.39
CA LEU A 356 -0.38 15.83 -12.56
C LEU A 356 0.05 14.62 -13.38
N SER A 357 1.02 14.80 -14.28
CA SER A 357 1.54 13.68 -15.05
C SER A 357 2.36 12.73 -14.17
N PHE A 358 2.42 11.45 -14.57
CA PHE A 358 3.28 10.49 -13.88
C PHE A 358 4.76 10.87 -13.96
N ALA A 359 5.20 11.50 -15.06
CA ALA A 359 6.57 11.95 -15.22
C ALA A 359 7.00 12.99 -14.16
N GLU A 360 6.07 13.87 -13.76
CA GLU A 360 6.28 14.90 -12.74
C GLU A 360 6.25 14.34 -11.31
N THR A 361 5.56 13.23 -11.09
CA THR A 361 5.25 12.72 -9.74
C THR A 361 5.99 11.44 -9.35
N ARG A 362 6.36 10.57 -10.31
CA ARG A 362 7.12 9.33 -10.07
C ARG A 362 8.36 9.60 -9.27
N GLU A 363 8.72 8.77 -8.29
CA GLU A 363 9.93 8.88 -7.44
C GLU A 363 10.16 10.26 -6.80
N LEU A 364 9.08 11.02 -6.62
CA LEU A 364 9.05 12.30 -5.92
C LEU A 364 7.85 12.31 -4.96
N HIS A 365 6.65 12.18 -5.51
CA HIS A 365 5.41 12.07 -4.75
C HIS A 365 4.84 10.67 -4.80
N LEU A 366 5.00 9.95 -5.91
CA LEU A 366 4.53 8.57 -6.09
C LEU A 366 5.72 7.63 -5.96
N MET A 367 5.69 6.82 -4.90
CA MET A 367 6.75 5.89 -4.53
C MET A 367 6.26 4.48 -4.78
N ARG A 368 6.62 3.89 -5.93
CA ARG A 368 6.35 2.47 -6.21
C ARG A 368 6.86 1.59 -5.08
N VAL A 369 6.11 0.65 -4.58
CA VAL A 369 6.61 -0.32 -3.60
C VAL A 369 6.84 -1.66 -4.28
N GLU A 370 8.02 -2.25 -4.10
CA GLU A 370 8.32 -3.59 -4.59
C GLU A 370 8.23 -4.57 -3.40
N PRO A 371 7.14 -5.37 -3.29
CA PRO A 371 6.87 -6.15 -2.09
C PRO A 371 7.99 -7.12 -1.71
N LEU A 372 8.64 -7.73 -2.72
CA LEU A 372 9.75 -8.65 -2.49
C LEU A 372 10.99 -7.94 -1.91
N ASP A 373 11.24 -6.69 -2.32
CA ASP A 373 12.38 -5.91 -1.81
C ASP A 373 12.10 -5.38 -0.40
N VAL A 374 10.85 -5.02 -0.09
CA VAL A 374 10.41 -4.65 1.26
C VAL A 374 10.66 -5.77 2.27
N ILE A 375 10.43 -7.03 1.87
CA ILE A 375 10.66 -8.19 2.73
C ILE A 375 12.16 -8.40 3.01
N GLN A 376 13.00 -8.20 1.99
CA GLN A 376 14.45 -8.45 2.08
C GLN A 376 15.22 -7.34 2.79
N SER A 377 14.73 -6.10 2.73
CA SER A 377 15.47 -4.93 3.24
C SER A 377 14.69 -4.20 4.33
N GLU A 378 15.22 -4.26 5.56
CA GLU A 378 14.73 -3.47 6.68
C GLU A 378 14.85 -1.94 6.46
N THR A 379 15.73 -1.49 5.55
CA THR A 379 15.91 -0.06 5.24
C THR A 379 15.11 0.41 4.04
N TYR A 380 14.37 -0.49 3.36
CA TYR A 380 13.69 -0.19 2.09
C TYR A 380 12.95 1.17 2.11
N TYR A 381 12.08 1.39 3.09
CA TYR A 381 11.31 2.63 3.18
C TYR A 381 12.15 3.85 3.52
N ILE A 382 13.24 3.69 4.28
CA ILE A 382 14.22 4.75 4.56
C ILE A 382 14.88 5.17 3.25
N ASP A 383 15.32 4.22 2.44
CA ASP A 383 16.01 4.47 1.18
C ASP A 383 15.08 5.16 0.17
N ARG A 384 13.82 4.71 0.08
CA ARG A 384 12.79 5.36 -0.75
C ARG A 384 12.46 6.79 -0.28
N PHE A 385 12.34 6.98 1.03
CA PHE A 385 12.13 8.29 1.63
C PHE A 385 13.29 9.25 1.31
N GLN A 386 14.52 8.83 1.52
CA GLN A 386 15.71 9.63 1.24
C GLN A 386 15.86 9.95 -0.25
N MET A 387 15.57 8.99 -1.13
CA MET A 387 15.58 9.21 -2.58
C MET A 387 14.61 10.32 -3.00
N SER A 388 13.38 10.26 -2.50
CA SER A 388 12.36 11.28 -2.77
C SER A 388 12.79 12.66 -2.27
N LEU A 389 13.30 12.75 -1.03
CA LEU A 389 13.83 14.00 -0.48
C LEU A 389 14.99 14.56 -1.30
N GLY A 390 15.94 13.71 -1.70
CA GLY A 390 17.07 14.11 -2.55
C GLY A 390 16.62 14.65 -3.90
N ARG A 391 15.55 14.07 -4.48
CA ARG A 391 14.97 14.53 -5.74
C ARG A 391 14.25 15.87 -5.59
N ARG A 392 13.51 16.06 -4.50
CA ARG A 392 12.88 17.35 -4.16
C ARG A 392 13.93 18.47 -4.04
N ILE A 393 15.02 18.21 -3.33
CA ILE A 393 16.11 19.20 -3.17
C ILE A 393 16.67 19.65 -4.53
N ARG A 394 16.83 18.71 -5.48
CA ARG A 394 17.28 19.00 -6.84
C ARG A 394 16.29 19.78 -7.70
N GLN A 395 14.99 19.76 -7.39
CA GLN A 395 13.98 20.56 -8.11
C GLN A 395 13.87 21.99 -7.57
N ILE A 396 14.24 22.21 -6.30
CA ILE A 396 14.16 23.52 -5.63
C ILE A 396 15.48 24.30 -5.77
N SER A 397 16.60 23.59 -5.97
CA SER A 397 17.93 24.18 -6.23
C SER A 397 18.08 24.55 -7.69
#